data_AF-A0A7K4BYI3-F1
#
_entry.id   AF-A0A7K4BYI3-F1
#
_cell.length_a   1.000
_cell.length_b   1.000
_cell.length_c   1.000
_cell.angle_alpha   90.00
_cell.angle_beta   90.00
_cell.angle_gamma   90.00
#
_symmetry.space_group_name_H-M   'P 1'
#
loop_
_entity.id
_entity.type
_entity.pdbx_description
1 polymer ?
#
loop_
_entity_poly.entity_id
_entity_poly.type
_entity_poly.pdbx_seq_one_letter_code
_entity_poly.pdbx_strand_id
1 'polypeptide(L)' 'MVEKVLSEKGFVKSIAELKQNLPRQVNHDTLKIILEYLEDSNKIVFSIKGIIWIFNNNPKLSKAINEGFVV' A
#
# COMPACT_ATOMS: atom_id res chain seq x y z
N MET A 1 -3.32 7.52 6.94
CA MET A 1 -3.86 8.42 5.89
C MET A 1 -3.48 7.93 4.50
N VAL A 2 -2.19 7.91 4.16
CA VAL A 2 -1.70 7.43 2.85
C VAL A 2 -2.05 5.96 2.63
N GLU A 3 -1.77 5.12 3.61
CA GLU A 3 -2.09 3.68 3.58
C GLU A 3 -3.58 3.43 3.29
N LYS A 4 -4.47 4.15 3.98
CA LYS A 4 -5.92 4.04 3.79
C LYS A 4 -6.33 4.35 2.35
N VAL A 5 -5.86 5.47 1.80
CA VAL A 5 -6.16 5.86 0.42
C VAL A 5 -5.67 4.83 -0.59
N LEU A 6 -4.47 4.28 -0.38
CA LEU A 6 -3.93 3.22 -1.25
C LEU A 6 -4.74 1.92 -1.15
N SER A 7 -5.12 1.51 0.06
CA SER A 7 -5.94 0.31 0.28
C SER A 7 -7.34 0.42 -0.31
N GLU A 8 -7.94 1.61 -0.29
CA GLU A 8 -9.28 1.85 -0.83
C GLU A 8 -9.28 1.95 -2.36
N LYS A 9 -8.24 2.58 -2.94
CA LYS A 9 -8.14 2.71 -4.41
C LYS A 9 -7.63 1.44 -5.09
N GLY A 10 -6.79 0.66 -4.43
CA GLY A 10 -6.11 -0.51 -5.03
C GLY A 10 -5.00 -0.17 -6.03
N PHE A 11 -5.11 0.95 -6.75
CA PHE A 11 -4.14 1.40 -7.74
C PHE A 11 -4.09 2.92 -7.87
N VAL A 12 -2.88 3.46 -8.04
CA VAL A 12 -2.65 4.88 -8.31
C VAL A 12 -1.56 5.02 -9.37
N LYS A 13 -1.78 5.83 -10.41
CA LYS A 13 -0.86 5.92 -11.56
C LYS A 13 0.44 6.64 -11.25
N SER A 14 0.41 7.59 -10.31
CA SER A 14 1.60 8.40 -9.97
C SER A 14 1.55 8.97 -8.56
N ILE A 15 2.71 9.41 -8.06
CA ILE A 15 2.81 10.14 -6.79
C ILE A 15 2.00 11.45 -6.82
N ALA A 16 1.91 12.11 -7.98
CA ALA A 16 1.12 13.32 -8.14
C ALA A 16 -0.39 13.04 -7.98
N GLU A 17 -0.88 11.98 -8.61
CA GLU A 17 -2.26 11.51 -8.42
C GLU A 17 -2.50 11.13 -6.96
N LEU A 18 -1.56 10.41 -6.32
CA LEU A 18 -1.68 10.05 -4.90
C LEU A 18 -1.89 11.30 -4.04
N LYS A 19 -1.06 12.34 -4.22
CA LYS A 19 -1.16 13.61 -3.47
C LYS A 19 -2.52 14.29 -3.61
N GLN A 20 -3.14 14.25 -4.79
CA GLN A 20 -4.47 14.82 -5.03
C GLN A 20 -5.58 14.08 -4.28
N ASN A 21 -5.39 12.78 -4.03
CA ASN A 21 -6.36 11.94 -3.32
C ASN A 21 -6.15 11.94 -1.80
N LEU A 22 -5.08 12.56 -1.30
CA LEU A 22 -4.87 12.67 0.14
C LEU A 22 -5.79 13.75 0.72
N PRO A 23 -6.40 13.52 1.88
CA PRO A 23 -7.27 14.51 2.51
C PRO A 23 -6.50 15.75 3.03
N ARG A 24 -5.17 15.66 3.10
CA ARG A 24 -4.26 16.77 3.40
C ARG A 24 -2.99 16.63 2.56
N GLN A 25 -2.42 17.75 2.16
CA GLN A 25 -1.13 17.74 1.45
C GLN A 25 -0.02 17.24 2.37
N VAL A 26 0.72 16.25 1.88
CA VAL A 26 1.91 15.70 2.52
C VAL A 26 3.14 16.16 1.73
N ASN A 27 4.18 16.55 2.46
CA ASN A 27 5.47 16.90 1.86
C ASN A 27 5.98 15.74 0.96
N HIS A 28 6.66 16.06 -0.14
CA HIS A 28 7.13 15.06 -1.09
C HIS A 28 8.08 14.03 -0.46
N ASP A 29 9.02 14.45 0.37
CA ASP A 29 10.04 13.59 0.95
C ASP A 29 9.43 12.69 2.03
N THR A 30 8.53 13.25 2.84
CA THR A 30 7.74 12.46 3.77
C THR A 30 6.90 11.41 3.06
N LEU A 31 6.29 11.76 1.91
CA LEU A 31 5.51 10.80 1.14
C LEU A 31 6.40 9.69 0.55
N LYS A 32 7.62 9.99 0.12
CA LYS A 32 8.58 8.98 -0.33
C LYS A 32 8.93 8.00 0.78
N ILE A 33 9.31 8.51 1.96
CA ILE A 33 9.63 7.66 3.13
C ILE A 33 8.45 6.75 3.48
N ILE A 34 7.22 7.27 3.45
CA ILE A 34 6.02 6.46 3.68
C ILE A 34 5.87 5.37 2.62
N LEU A 35 6.07 5.68 1.35
CA LEU A 35 5.94 4.71 0.27
C LEU A 35 7.04 3.64 0.32
N GLU A 36 8.28 4.01 0.61
CA GLU A 36 9.39 3.08 0.84
C GLU A 36 9.05 2.11 1.98
N TYR A 37 8.57 2.62 3.12
CA TYR A 37 8.12 1.78 4.23
C TYR A 37 6.97 0.82 3.84
N LEU A 38 6.03 1.28 3.00
CA LEU A 38 4.91 0.44 2.55
C LEU A 38 5.37 -0.64 1.55
N GLU A 39 6.38 -0.35 0.74
CA GLU A 39 6.98 -1.33 -0.16
C GLU A 39 7.78 -2.37 0.62
N ASP A 40 8.65 -1.93 1.54
CA ASP A 40 9.44 -2.82 2.41
C ASP A 40 8.58 -3.73 3.29
N SER A 41 7.37 -3.28 3.64
CA SER A 41 6.39 -4.07 4.40
C SER A 41 5.45 -4.91 3.52
N ASN A 42 5.76 -5.07 2.22
CA ASN A 42 4.98 -5.81 1.24
C ASN A 42 3.51 -5.37 1.14
N LYS A 43 3.21 -4.11 1.43
CA LYS A 43 1.84 -3.59 1.33
C LYS A 43 1.53 -3.04 -0.05
N ILE A 44 2.53 -2.48 -0.71
CA ILE A 44 2.45 -1.97 -2.07
C ILE A 44 3.58 -2.52 -2.93
N VAL A 45 3.43 -2.36 -4.25
CA VAL A 45 4.51 -2.56 -5.20
C VAL A 45 4.54 -1.39 -6.18
N PHE A 46 5.75 -0.91 -6.51
CA PHE A 46 5.94 0.00 -7.62
C PHE A 46 6.02 -0.78 -8.94
N SER A 47 5.20 -0.39 -9.90
CA SER A 47 5.21 -0.91 -11.26
C SER A 47 5.44 0.21 -12.27
N ILE A 48 5.75 -0.15 -13.52
CA ILE A 48 5.81 0.79 -14.65
C ILE A 48 4.51 1.59 -14.85
N LYS A 49 3.36 1.09 -14.37
CA LYS A 49 2.06 1.74 -14.51
C LYS A 49 1.69 2.62 -13.30
N GLY A 50 2.43 2.51 -12.20
CA GLY A 50 2.13 3.20 -10.94
C GLY A 50 2.24 2.28 -9.73
N ILE A 51 1.58 2.68 -8.64
CA ILE A 51 1.62 2.05 -7.33
C ILE A 51 0.39 1.16 -7.18
N ILE A 52 0.61 -0.11 -6.84
CA ILE A 52 -0.46 -1.10 -6.66
C ILE A 52 -0.48 -1.52 -5.18
N TRP A 53 -1.66 -1.55 -4.57
CA TRP A 53 -1.87 -2.12 -3.25
C TRP A 53 -2.01 -3.64 -3.35
N ILE A 54 -1.18 -4.36 -2.60
CA ILE A 54 -1.11 -5.83 -2.63
C ILE A 54 -1.36 -6.47 -1.27
N PHE A 55 -1.44 -5.67 -0.19
CA PHE A 55 -1.66 -6.20 1.14
C PHE A 55 -3.05 -6.84 1.26
N ASN A 56 -3.08 -8.09 1.69
CA ASN A 56 -4.30 -8.81 2.02
C ASN A 56 -4.50 -8.85 3.54
N ASN A 57 -5.53 -8.17 4.04
CA ASN A 57 -5.88 -8.16 5.46
C ASN A 57 -6.95 -9.20 5.83
N ASN A 58 -7.12 -10.27 5.04
CA ASN A 58 -8.11 -11.30 5.34
C ASN A 58 -7.68 -12.10 6.58
N PRO A 59 -8.43 -12.03 7.69
CA PRO A 59 -8.05 -12.70 8.93
C PRO A 59 -7.99 -14.22 8.79
N LYS A 60 -8.75 -14.81 7.86
CA LYS A 60 -8.68 -16.25 7.57
C LYS A 60 -7.35 -16.63 6.93
N LEU A 61 -6.86 -15.80 6.00
CA LEU A 61 -5.57 -16.02 5.36
C LEU A 61 -4.44 -15.86 6.37
N SER A 62 -4.46 -14.79 7.17
CA SER A 62 -3.47 -14.59 8.24
C SER A 62 -3.47 -15.75 9.22
N LYS A 63 -4.65 -16.23 9.64
CA LYS A 63 -4.78 -17.39 10.51
C LYS A 63 -4.17 -18.65 9.87
N ALA A 64 -4.50 -18.93 8.61
CA ALA A 64 -3.95 -20.08 7.89
C ALA A 64 -2.42 -20.03 7.74
N ILE A 65 -1.85 -18.84 7.50
CA ILE A 65 -0.39 -18.65 7.45
C ILE A 65 0.24 -18.92 8.83
N ASN A 66 -0.35 -18.42 9.91
CA ASN A 66 0.17 -18.59 11.28
C ASN A 66 0.04 -20.02 11.81
N GLU A 67 -1.05 -20.71 11.48
CA GLU A 67 -1.29 -22.10 11.90
C GLU A 67 -0.44 -23.10 11.10
N GLY A 68 0.20 -22.64 10.01
CA GLY A 68 0.93 -23.47 9.07
C GLY A 68 -0.02 -24.19 8.12
N PHE A 69 0.33 -24.19 6.83
CA PHE A 69 -0.36 -25.04 5.85
C PHE A 69 -0.01 -26.50 6.16
N VAL A 70 -0.89 -27.20 6.86
CA VAL A 70 -0.88 -28.66 6.90
C VAL A 70 -1.61 -29.11 5.63
N VAL A 71 -0.84 -29.40 4.59
CA VAL A 71 -1.34 -29.99 3.33
C VAL A 71 -1.46 -31.50 3.49
#